data_AF-A0AAE0XX80-F1
#
_entry.id   AF-A0AAE0XX80-F1
#
_cell.length_a   1.000
_cell.length_b   1.000
_cell.length_c   1.000
_cell.angle_alpha   90.00
_cell.angle_beta   90.00
_cell.angle_gamma   90.00
#
_symmetry.space_group_name_H-M   'P 1'
#
loop_
_entity.id
_entity.type
_entity.pdbx_description
1 polymer ?
#
loop_
_entity_poly.entity_id
_entity_poly.type
_entity_poly.pdbx_seq_one_letter_code
_entity_poly.pdbx_strand_id
1 'polypeptide(L)'
;MLKNVSFLPKLAASKNKWKIIITMSGQFKSFVTEEEVQEQRQKRQAEWEKVRKPDDPEECPEEESRSLFDQLKANKDFAEREREEETKLRSSVKGLDDDEVQFLNFVSNRQLQIEKDRNNEEKSVMEELKISL
;
A
#
# COMPACT_ATOMS: atom_id res chain seq x y z
N MET A 1 -5.98 -52.50 -6.51
CA MET A 1 -5.11 -51.33 -6.76
C MET A 1 -5.71 -50.13 -6.04
N LEU A 2 -4.97 -49.58 -5.08
CA LEU A 2 -5.21 -48.28 -4.46
C LEU A 2 -5.09 -47.21 -5.57
N LYS A 3 -5.87 -46.14 -5.66
CA LYS A 3 -6.02 -45.07 -4.66
C LYS A 3 -7.39 -44.39 -4.84
N ASN A 4 -8.16 -44.35 -3.76
CA ASN A 4 -9.17 -43.33 -3.54
C ASN A 4 -8.47 -41.97 -3.51
N VAL A 5 -8.76 -41.10 -4.47
CA VAL A 5 -8.41 -39.68 -4.36
C VAL A 5 -9.60 -39.01 -3.68
N SER A 6 -9.52 -38.96 -2.34
CA SER A 6 -10.44 -38.19 -1.51
C SER A 6 -10.38 -36.73 -1.96
N PHE A 7 -11.53 -36.27 -2.46
CA PHE A 7 -11.84 -34.87 -2.74
C PHE A 7 -11.50 -34.02 -1.51
N LEU A 8 -10.43 -33.23 -1.61
CA LEU A 8 -10.03 -32.28 -0.57
C LEU A 8 -11.17 -31.28 -0.36
N PRO A 9 -11.66 -31.09 0.88
CA PRO A 9 -12.69 -30.09 1.12
C PRO A 9 -12.08 -28.70 0.90
N LYS A 10 -12.71 -27.91 0.04
CA LYS A 10 -12.38 -26.50 -0.17
C LYS A 10 -12.37 -25.81 1.20
N LEU A 11 -11.19 -25.34 1.62
CA LEU A 11 -11.00 -24.53 2.82
C LEU A 11 -11.90 -23.29 2.69
N ALA A 12 -13.02 -23.27 3.40
CA ALA A 12 -13.81 -22.07 3.62
C ALA A 12 -12.98 -21.13 4.50
N ALA A 13 -12.20 -20.25 3.86
CA ALA A 13 -11.43 -19.23 4.55
C ALA A 13 -12.39 -18.30 5.30
N SER A 14 -12.43 -18.55 6.61
CA SER A 14 -13.16 -17.90 7.67
C SER A 14 -13.45 -16.40 7.46
N LYS A 15 -14.75 -16.07 7.38
CA LYS A 15 -15.30 -14.71 7.58
C LYS A 15 -14.87 -14.10 8.93
N ASN A 16 -14.33 -14.90 9.84
CA ASN A 16 -13.88 -14.45 11.15
C ASN A 16 -12.48 -13.85 11.11
N LYS A 17 -11.67 -14.11 10.06
CA LYS A 17 -10.33 -13.52 9.95
C LYS A 17 -10.39 -12.01 9.71
N TRP A 18 -11.34 -11.56 8.89
CA TRP A 18 -11.63 -10.14 8.67
C TRP A 18 -12.34 -9.51 9.87
N LYS A 19 -13.18 -10.28 10.58
CA LYS A 19 -13.87 -9.82 11.80
C LYS A 19 -12.88 -9.53 12.94
N ILE A 20 -11.83 -10.34 13.09
CA ILE A 20 -10.77 -10.15 14.09
C ILE A 20 -9.93 -8.89 13.79
N ILE A 21 -9.57 -8.65 12.53
CA ILE A 21 -8.80 -7.46 12.12
C ILE A 21 -9.59 -6.18 12.40
N ILE A 22 -10.90 -6.16 12.10
CA ILE A 22 -11.78 -4.99 12.34
C ILE A 22 -11.94 -4.70 13.83
N THR A 23 -11.96 -5.72 14.70
CA THR A 23 -12.03 -5.51 16.16
C THR A 23 -10.74 -4.97 16.78
N MET A 24 -9.58 -5.16 16.16
CA MET A 24 -8.28 -4.72 16.73
C MET A 24 -7.89 -3.30 16.34
N SER A 25 -8.46 -2.75 15.25
CA SER A 25 -8.18 -1.37 14.79
C SER A 25 -9.13 -0.32 15.36
N GLY A 26 -10.13 -0.73 16.15
CA GLY A 26 -11.17 0.14 16.69
C GLY A 26 -11.09 0.32 18.21
N GLN A 27 -9.92 0.64 18.77
CA GLN A 27 -9.84 1.17 20.13
C GLN A 27 -10.34 2.62 20.09
N PHE A 28 -11.65 2.82 19.96
CA PHE A 28 -12.27 4.10 20.24
C PHE A 28 -11.86 4.49 21.67
N LYS A 29 -11.25 5.68 21.82
CA LYS A 29 -11.06 6.29 23.15
C LYS A 29 -12.41 6.23 23.84
N SER A 30 -12.43 5.67 25.05
CA SER A 30 -13.65 5.50 25.84
C SER A 30 -14.46 6.78 25.88
N PHE A 31 -15.80 6.65 25.89
CA PHE A 31 -16.69 7.77 26.17
C PHE A 31 -16.28 8.38 27.50
N VAL A 32 -15.84 9.64 27.48
CA VAL A 32 -15.60 10.44 28.69
C VAL A 32 -16.97 10.81 29.24
N THR A 33 -17.22 10.52 30.52
CA THR A 33 -18.47 10.91 31.17
C THR A 33 -18.46 12.41 31.46
N GLU A 34 -19.63 13.02 31.50
CA GLU A 34 -19.80 14.46 31.77
C GLU A 34 -19.10 14.89 33.07
N GLU A 35 -19.09 14.01 34.08
CA GLU A 35 -18.43 14.24 35.37
C GLU A 35 -16.89 14.33 35.25
N GLU A 36 -16.26 13.45 34.44
CA GLU A 36 -14.81 13.47 34.23
C GLU A 36 -14.34 14.74 33.49
N VAL A 37 -15.17 15.26 32.57
CA VAL A 37 -14.94 16.54 31.88
C VAL A 37 -15.01 17.71 32.86
N GLN A 38 -16.01 17.70 33.73
CA GLN A 38 -16.23 18.75 34.73
C GLN A 38 -15.11 18.77 35.78
N GLU A 39 -14.65 17.61 36.26
CA GLU A 39 -13.53 17.52 37.20
C GLU A 39 -12.20 18.03 36.61
N GLN A 40 -11.94 17.76 35.33
CA GLN A 40 -10.75 18.29 34.65
C GLN A 40 -10.82 19.80 34.47
N ARG A 41 -12.00 20.34 34.14
CA ARG A 41 -12.24 21.80 34.09
C ARG A 41 -11.99 22.45 35.44
N GLN A 42 -12.46 21.85 36.53
CA GLN A 42 -12.25 22.36 37.89
C GLN A 42 -10.78 22.33 38.32
N LYS A 43 -10.04 21.25 38.05
CA LYS A 43 -8.61 21.17 38.36
C LYS A 43 -7.80 22.24 37.62
N ARG A 44 -8.12 22.45 36.34
CA ARG A 44 -7.47 23.46 35.49
C ARG A 44 -7.77 24.89 35.97
N GLN A 45 -9.03 25.16 36.35
CA GLN A 45 -9.42 26.44 36.91
C GLN A 45 -8.72 26.72 38.25
N ALA A 46 -8.59 25.71 39.12
CA ALA A 46 -7.86 25.83 40.39
C ALA A 46 -6.35 26.09 40.18
N GLU A 47 -5.75 25.51 39.13
CA GLU A 47 -4.37 25.79 38.73
C GLU A 47 -4.22 27.19 38.11
N TRP A 48 -5.24 27.65 37.37
CA TRP A 48 -5.30 28.99 36.80
C TRP A 48 -5.41 30.08 37.87
N GLU A 49 -6.30 29.90 38.85
CA GLU A 49 -6.46 30.80 40.00
C GLU A 49 -5.19 30.94 40.84
N LYS A 50 -4.34 29.90 40.85
CA LYS A 50 -3.05 29.90 41.55
C LYS A 50 -1.96 30.72 40.82
N VAL A 51 -2.05 30.88 39.50
CA VAL A 51 -1.06 31.57 38.65
C VAL A 51 -1.57 32.92 38.12
N ARG A 52 -2.87 33.22 38.33
CA ARG A 52 -3.57 34.43 37.88
C ARG A 52 -2.93 35.72 38.38
N LYS A 53 -2.69 36.65 37.45
CA LYS A 53 -2.39 38.07 37.72
C LYS A 53 -3.68 38.91 37.64
N PRO A 54 -3.74 40.13 38.21
CA PRO A 54 -4.99 40.90 38.28
C PRO A 54 -5.61 41.29 36.92
N ASP A 55 -4.84 41.26 35.83
CA ASP A 55 -5.29 41.65 34.49
C ASP A 55 -5.73 40.47 33.59
N ASP A 56 -5.60 39.23 34.06
CA ASP A 56 -5.89 38.04 33.25
C ASP A 56 -7.39 37.63 33.30
N PRO A 57 -7.92 36.93 32.27
CA PRO A 57 -9.31 36.48 32.22
C PRO A 57 -9.70 35.55 33.40
N GLU A 58 -10.95 35.65 33.87
CA GLU A 58 -11.46 34.89 35.02
C GLU A 58 -11.65 33.40 34.71
N GLU A 59 -11.87 33.05 33.43
CA GLU A 59 -12.07 31.69 32.97
C GLU A 59 -10.83 31.16 32.26
N CYS A 60 -10.31 30.00 32.69
CA CYS A 60 -9.16 29.36 32.06
C CYS A 60 -9.49 29.01 30.59
N PRO A 61 -8.68 29.46 29.61
CA PRO A 61 -8.91 29.17 28.20
C PRO A 61 -9.04 27.66 27.95
N GLU A 62 -10.07 27.25 27.22
CA GLU A 62 -10.34 25.85 26.93
C GLU A 62 -9.22 25.27 26.05
N GLU A 63 -8.57 24.21 26.54
CA GLU A 63 -7.42 23.61 25.89
C GLU A 63 -7.89 22.80 24.67
N GLU A 64 -7.69 23.36 23.47
CA GLU A 64 -7.97 22.64 22.22
C GLU A 64 -7.09 21.37 22.18
N SER A 65 -7.74 20.21 22.31
CA SER A 65 -7.15 18.88 22.20
C SER A 65 -6.78 18.58 20.74
N ARG A 66 -5.82 19.32 20.19
CA ARG A 66 -5.54 19.49 18.76
C ARG A 66 -6.73 20.07 18.00
N SER A 67 -6.48 21.13 17.24
CA SER A 67 -7.49 21.72 16.36
C SER A 67 -8.10 20.62 15.49
N LEU A 68 -9.41 20.70 15.22
CA LEU A 68 -10.11 19.79 14.32
C LEU A 68 -9.36 19.64 12.98
N PHE A 69 -8.73 20.73 12.52
CA PHE A 69 -7.86 20.74 11.35
C PHE A 69 -6.66 19.78 11.48
N ASP A 70 -5.95 19.79 12.59
CA ASP A 70 -4.79 18.94 12.83
C ASP A 70 -5.17 17.46 12.90
N GLN A 71 -6.35 17.15 13.47
CA GLN A 71 -6.88 15.79 13.53
C GLN A 71 -7.26 15.27 12.13
N LEU A 72 -7.98 16.08 11.35
CA LEU A 72 -8.37 15.73 9.98
C LEU A 72 -7.14 15.60 9.06
N LYS A 73 -6.15 16.47 9.24
CA LYS A 73 -4.88 16.41 8.52
C LYS A 73 -4.12 15.13 8.85
N ALA A 74 -3.99 14.78 10.14
CA ALA A 74 -3.34 13.54 10.55
C ALA A 74 -4.03 12.29 9.97
N ASN A 75 -5.37 12.27 9.93
CA ASN A 75 -6.14 11.17 9.34
C ASN A 75 -5.93 11.07 7.81
N LYS A 76 -5.91 12.21 7.12
CA LYS A 76 -5.65 12.28 5.68
C LYS A 76 -4.23 11.81 5.36
N ASP A 77 -3.23 12.33 6.06
CA ASP A 77 -1.82 12.02 5.87
C ASP A 77 -1.54 10.53 6.16
N PHE A 78 -2.23 9.94 7.15
CA PHE A 78 -2.16 8.51 7.44
C PHE A 78 -2.73 7.67 6.28
N ALA A 79 -3.92 8.00 5.80
CA ALA A 79 -4.54 7.31 4.67
C ALA A 79 -3.76 7.48 3.37
N GLU A 80 -3.05 8.60 3.20
CA GLU A 80 -2.16 8.85 2.07
C GLU A 80 -0.90 7.99 2.13
N ARG A 81 -0.27 7.89 3.31
CA ARG A 81 0.90 7.05 3.51
C ARG A 81 0.62 5.57 3.26
N GLU A 82 -0.50 5.03 3.77
CA GLU A 82 -0.89 3.63 3.50
C GLU A 82 -1.07 3.39 2.00
N ARG A 83 -1.73 4.31 1.29
CA ARG A 83 -1.93 4.19 -0.15
C ARG A 83 -0.63 4.25 -0.93
N GLU A 84 0.28 5.13 -0.54
CA GLU A 84 1.62 5.22 -1.14
C GLU A 84 2.42 3.94 -0.92
N GLU A 85 2.36 3.33 0.27
CA GLU A 85 3.05 2.06 0.55
C GLU A 85 2.49 0.90 -0.29
N GLU A 86 1.16 0.78 -0.37
CA GLU A 86 0.48 -0.23 -1.20
C GLU A 86 0.77 -0.04 -2.70
N THR A 87 0.70 1.20 -3.17
CA THR A 87 0.94 1.51 -4.59
C THR A 87 2.42 1.41 -4.95
N LYS A 88 3.34 1.70 -4.03
CA LYS A 88 4.79 1.54 -4.24
C LYS A 88 5.18 0.09 -4.40
N LEU A 89 4.67 -0.81 -3.55
CA LEU A 89 4.91 -2.26 -3.72
C LEU A 89 4.25 -2.78 -5.00
N ARG A 90 3.01 -2.36 -5.31
CA ARG A 90 2.33 -2.73 -6.56
C ARG A 90 3.03 -2.22 -7.81
N SER A 91 3.58 -1.00 -7.77
CA SER A 91 4.32 -0.40 -8.88
C SER A 91 5.70 -1.02 -9.05
N SER A 92 6.34 -1.41 -7.95
CA SER A 92 7.68 -2.03 -8.00
C SER A 92 7.66 -3.43 -8.62
N VAL A 93 6.50 -4.10 -8.62
CA VAL A 93 6.28 -5.43 -9.21
C VAL A 93 5.43 -5.33 -10.48
N LYS A 94 5.36 -4.15 -11.12
CA LYS A 94 4.63 -4.01 -12.37
C LYS A 94 5.41 -4.72 -13.48
N GLY A 95 4.98 -5.94 -13.80
CA GLY A 95 5.52 -6.74 -14.89
C GLY A 95 5.25 -6.09 -16.25
N LEU A 96 5.97 -6.57 -17.27
CA LEU A 96 5.68 -6.24 -18.67
C LEU A 96 4.23 -6.60 -18.98
N ASP A 97 3.53 -5.72 -19.69
CA ASP A 97 2.19 -6.04 -20.18
C ASP A 97 2.25 -7.07 -21.33
N ASP A 98 1.10 -7.66 -21.68
CA ASP A 98 1.04 -8.73 -22.69
C ASP A 98 1.50 -8.23 -24.07
N ASP A 99 1.25 -6.96 -24.38
CA ASP A 99 1.63 -6.32 -25.64
C ASP A 99 3.15 -6.07 -25.70
N GLU A 100 3.76 -5.64 -24.60
CA GLU A 100 5.20 -5.46 -24.43
C GLU A 100 5.94 -6.80 -24.55
N VAL A 101 5.42 -7.87 -23.95
CA VAL A 101 6.00 -9.21 -24.10
C VAL A 101 5.91 -9.69 -25.55
N GLN A 102 4.79 -9.47 -26.22
CA GLN A 102 4.64 -9.79 -27.64
C GLN A 102 5.60 -8.99 -28.52
N PHE A 103 5.77 -7.69 -28.25
CA PHE A 103 6.70 -6.84 -28.96
C PHE A 103 8.15 -7.33 -28.81
N LEU A 104 8.60 -7.65 -27.59
CA LEU A 104 9.95 -8.17 -27.36
C LEU A 104 10.18 -9.51 -28.06
N ASN A 105 9.19 -10.40 -28.07
CA ASN A 105 9.24 -11.65 -28.82
C ASN A 105 9.33 -11.41 -30.34
N PHE A 106 8.57 -10.46 -30.87
CA PHE A 106 8.63 -10.09 -32.29
C PHE A 106 10.00 -9.54 -32.68
N VAL A 107 10.57 -8.64 -31.87
CA VAL A 107 11.92 -8.07 -32.10
C VAL A 107 12.98 -9.17 -32.05
N SER A 108 12.93 -10.04 -31.05
CA SER A 108 13.86 -11.17 -30.90
C SER A 108 13.79 -12.12 -32.09
N ASN A 109 12.57 -12.50 -32.50
CA ASN A 109 12.37 -13.35 -33.67
C ASN A 109 12.89 -12.70 -34.95
N ARG A 110 12.67 -11.39 -35.13
CA ARG A 110 13.18 -10.65 -36.30
C ARG A 110 14.70 -10.62 -36.34
N GLN A 111 15.38 -10.40 -35.20
CA GLN A 111 16.85 -10.43 -35.13
C GLN A 111 17.39 -11.82 -35.52
N LEU A 112 16.77 -12.88 -34.99
CA LEU A 112 17.15 -14.26 -35.32
C LEU A 112 16.98 -14.57 -36.81
N GLN A 113 15.93 -14.07 -37.46
CA GLN A 113 15.73 -14.28 -38.90
C GLN A 113 16.81 -13.57 -39.71
N ILE A 114 17.12 -12.32 -39.38
CA ILE A 114 18.18 -11.56 -40.07
C ILE A 114 19.54 -12.27 -39.95
N GLU A 115 19.88 -12.79 -38.76
CA GLU A 115 21.12 -13.55 -38.60
C GLU A 115 21.12 -14.86 -39.37
N LYS A 116 19.99 -15.57 -39.42
CA LYS A 116 19.84 -16.80 -40.22
C LYS A 116 20.01 -16.52 -41.71
N ASP A 117 19.36 -15.48 -42.21
CA ASP A 117 19.42 -15.09 -43.62
C ASP A 117 20.86 -14.72 -44.00
N ARG A 118 21.51 -13.88 -43.19
CA ARG A 118 22.94 -13.55 -43.38
C ARG A 118 23.83 -14.78 -43.41
N ASN A 119 23.65 -15.71 -42.48
CA ASN A 119 24.44 -16.94 -42.44
C ASN A 119 24.16 -17.86 -43.64
N ASN A 120 22.93 -17.88 -44.15
CA ASN A 120 22.57 -18.65 -45.33
C ASN A 120 23.17 -18.03 -46.61
N GLU A 121 23.13 -16.71 -46.74
CA GLU A 121 23.80 -15.98 -47.83
C GLU A 121 25.32 -16.24 -47.82
N GLU A 122 25.96 -16.10 -46.65
CA GLU A 122 27.39 -16.40 -46.48
C GLU A 122 27.72 -17.84 -46.90
N LYS A 123 26.88 -18.83 -46.52
CA LYS A 123 27.06 -20.24 -46.93
C LYS A 123 26.88 -20.46 -48.43
N SER A 124 25.86 -19.86 -49.04
CA SER A 124 25.60 -19.96 -50.48
C SER A 124 26.81 -19.47 -51.28
N VAL A 125 27.32 -18.29 -50.93
CA VAL A 125 28.50 -17.70 -51.58
C VAL A 125 29.72 -18.61 -51.43
N MET A 126 29.94 -19.17 -50.23
CA MET A 126 31.05 -20.11 -50.00
C MET A 126 30.93 -21.41 -50.82
N GLU A 127 29.71 -21.89 -51.06
CA GLU A 127 29.46 -23.09 -51.85
C GLU A 127 29.65 -22.82 -53.35
N GLU A 128 29.16 -21.69 -53.85
CA GLU A 128 29.40 -21.23 -55.22
C GLU A 128 30.91 -21.06 -55.50
N LEU A 129 31.65 -20.46 -54.57
CA LEU A 129 33.11 -20.30 -54.70
C LEU A 129 33.84 -21.65 -54.74
N LYS A 130 33.42 -22.64 -53.94
CA LYS A 130 33.98 -24.00 -53.97
C LYS A 130 33.74 -24.71 -55.29
N ILE A 131 32.60 -24.46 -55.94
CA ILE A 131 32.26 -25.06 -57.24
C ILE A 131 33.05 -24.37 -58.37
N SER A 132 33.39 -23.09 -58.21
CA SER A 132 34.12 -22.29 -59.21
C SER A 132 35.64 -22.48 -59.24
N LEU A 133 36.21 -23.22 -58.27
CA LEU A 133 37.64 -23.55 -58.12
C LEU A 133 37.91 -25.01 -58.48
#